data_AF-A0A1M5EE15-F1
#
_entry.id   AF-A0A1M5EE15-F1
#
_cell.length_a   1.000
_cell.length_b   1.000
_cell.length_c   1.000
_cell.angle_alpha   90.00
_cell.angle_beta   90.00
_cell.angle_gamma   90.00
#
_symmetry.space_group_name_H-M   'P 1'
#
loop_
_entity.id
_entity.type
_entity.pdbx_description
1 polymer ?
#
loop_
_entity_poly.entity_id
_entity_poly.type
_entity_poly.pdbx_seq_one_letter_code
_entity_poly.pdbx_strand_id
1 'polypeptide(L)'
;MKASVISKIILVVIFLSSCFKGEAQNIVSDTIKVSAGNLNSLLGDKKGLITNLTLKGKINGTDITTIRSMAKLTVLDMSKASIVKGGVFISSLYDDKIEVSNDEVPEEAFYSKDNLKTIILPENITAIGLKAFSDCTGLTAIIIPEGVTSIGTNAFYGCSKLTILSLPASITLIDYGAFQECSGLKEIHCKATVPPKITPFTFYGVPKSTCKLYVPTGISAQAKTVAGWNEFKTILEE
;
A
#
# COMPACT_ATOMS: atom_id res chain seq x y z
N MET A 1 27.98 -6.56 7.72
CA MET A 1 26.79 -6.31 8.55
C MET A 1 25.68 -5.72 7.66
N LYS A 2 24.95 -6.55 6.92
CA LYS A 2 23.77 -6.13 6.14
C LYS A 2 22.55 -6.79 6.79
N ALA A 3 22.00 -6.18 7.83
CA ALA A 3 20.61 -6.46 8.19
C ALA A 3 19.78 -5.89 7.02
N SER A 4 19.23 -6.78 6.18
CA SER A 4 18.43 -6.39 5.02
C SER A 4 17.36 -5.37 5.45
N VAL A 5 17.17 -4.32 4.67
CA VAL A 5 16.11 -3.31 4.87
C VAL A 5 14.74 -3.98 5.01
N ILE A 6 14.55 -5.13 4.36
CA ILE A 6 13.39 -6.02 4.55
C ILE A 6 13.22 -6.34 6.04
N SER A 7 14.28 -6.67 6.78
CA SER A 7 14.23 -6.93 8.22
C SER A 7 13.90 -5.71 9.07
N LYS A 8 14.20 -4.47 8.64
CA LYS A 8 13.83 -3.23 9.36
C LYS A 8 12.40 -2.79 9.06
N ILE A 9 11.96 -2.89 7.80
CA ILE A 9 10.57 -2.56 7.40
C ILE A 9 9.61 -3.65 7.91
N ILE A 10 9.98 -4.92 7.80
CA ILE A 10 9.27 -6.02 8.47
C ILE A 10 9.30 -5.80 9.99
N LEU A 11 10.39 -5.33 10.60
CA LEU A 11 10.38 -4.98 12.03
C LEU A 11 9.37 -3.88 12.34
N VAL A 12 9.28 -2.80 11.57
CA VAL A 12 8.30 -1.73 11.79
C VAL A 12 6.87 -2.25 11.60
N VAL A 13 6.63 -3.11 10.62
CA VAL A 13 5.31 -3.69 10.32
C VAL A 13 4.91 -4.78 11.34
N ILE A 14 5.86 -5.60 11.82
CA ILE A 14 5.64 -6.65 12.84
C ILE A 14 5.61 -6.06 14.27
N PHE A 15 6.44 -5.08 14.62
CA PHE A 15 6.47 -4.50 15.98
C PHE A 15 5.20 -3.71 16.33
N LEU A 16 4.50 -3.15 15.33
CA LEU A 16 3.20 -2.52 15.55
C LEU A 16 2.13 -3.53 16.03
N SER A 17 2.32 -4.82 15.73
CA SER A 17 1.45 -5.89 16.24
C SER A 17 1.83 -6.38 17.65
N SER A 18 3.03 -6.08 18.18
CA SER A 18 3.53 -6.70 19.41
C SER A 18 4.06 -5.77 20.52
N CYS A 19 4.15 -4.44 20.33
CA CYS A 19 4.82 -3.56 21.32
C CYS A 19 4.15 -2.22 21.70
N PHE A 20 2.83 -2.03 21.54
CA PHE A 20 2.15 -0.89 22.21
C PHE A 20 1.78 -1.22 23.67
N LYS A 21 2.75 -1.11 24.57
CA LYS A 21 2.50 -0.86 26.01
C LYS A 21 2.99 0.56 26.31
N GLY A 22 2.15 1.57 26.07
CA GLY A 22 2.56 2.95 26.32
C GLY A 22 1.64 4.01 25.75
N GLU A 23 0.34 3.83 25.96
CA GLU A 23 -0.77 4.81 25.92
C GLU A 23 -2.02 3.91 25.84
N ALA A 24 -3.03 4.13 26.68
CA ALA A 24 -4.26 3.33 26.66
C ALA A 24 -5.10 3.65 25.41
N GLN A 25 -4.60 3.31 24.23
CA GLN A 25 -5.40 3.11 23.03
C GLN A 25 -6.16 1.80 23.27
N ASN A 26 -7.49 1.83 23.25
CA ASN A 26 -8.33 0.62 23.28
C ASN A 26 -8.09 -0.19 22.00
N ILE A 27 -6.98 -0.92 21.94
CA ILE A 27 -6.62 -1.79 20.82
C ILE A 27 -7.58 -2.98 20.85
N VAL A 28 -8.50 -3.00 19.90
CA VAL A 28 -9.36 -4.15 19.63
C VAL A 28 -8.81 -4.80 18.38
N SER A 29 -8.06 -5.89 18.58
CA SER A 29 -7.49 -6.70 17.52
C SER A 29 -8.36 -7.92 17.23
N ASP A 30 -8.57 -8.23 15.95
CA ASP A 30 -9.23 -9.46 15.55
C ASP A 30 -8.50 -10.14 14.38
N THR A 31 -8.47 -11.47 14.38
CA THR A 31 -7.96 -12.28 13.27
C THR A 31 -9.10 -13.11 12.71
N ILE A 32 -9.56 -12.75 11.52
CA ILE A 32 -10.76 -13.34 10.93
C ILE A 32 -10.40 -14.22 9.75
N LYS A 33 -10.87 -15.47 9.80
CA LYS A 33 -10.90 -16.34 8.62
C LYS A 33 -12.15 -16.03 7.80
N VAL A 34 -11.96 -15.46 6.62
CA VAL A 34 -13.01 -14.98 5.73
C VAL A 34 -13.21 -15.89 4.53
N SER A 35 -14.45 -15.92 4.07
CA SER A 35 -14.82 -16.36 2.71
C SER A 35 -15.40 -15.16 1.99
N ALA A 36 -15.23 -15.10 0.67
CA ALA A 36 -15.59 -13.93 -0.12
C ALA A 36 -17.04 -13.46 0.17
N GLY A 37 -17.17 -12.23 0.66
CA GLY A 37 -18.41 -11.52 0.95
C GLY A 37 -18.97 -11.71 2.36
N ASN A 38 -18.31 -12.45 3.25
CA ASN A 38 -18.85 -12.77 4.57
C ASN A 38 -18.36 -11.92 5.74
N LEU A 39 -17.42 -10.98 5.54
CA LEU A 39 -16.77 -10.25 6.63
C LEU A 39 -17.77 -9.49 7.52
N ASN A 40 -18.76 -8.82 6.95
CA ASN A 40 -19.77 -8.10 7.74
C ASN A 40 -20.56 -9.03 8.67
N SER A 41 -20.88 -10.23 8.21
CA SER A 41 -21.62 -11.22 9.01
C SER A 41 -20.79 -11.77 10.18
N LEU A 42 -19.47 -11.86 9.99
CA LEU A 42 -18.54 -12.33 11.01
C LEU A 42 -18.28 -11.26 12.09
N LEU A 43 -18.23 -9.99 11.68
CA LEU A 43 -17.93 -8.89 12.61
C LEU A 43 -19.19 -8.32 13.30
N GLY A 44 -20.31 -8.21 12.59
CA GLY A 44 -21.51 -7.52 13.07
C GLY A 44 -21.18 -6.12 13.59
N ASP A 45 -21.73 -5.77 14.75
CA ASP A 45 -21.54 -4.45 15.39
C ASP A 45 -20.09 -4.21 15.87
N LYS A 46 -19.30 -5.27 16.08
CA LYS A 46 -17.91 -5.15 16.55
C LYS A 46 -17.01 -4.43 15.54
N LYS A 47 -17.38 -4.40 14.25
CA LYS A 47 -16.59 -3.73 13.20
C LYS A 47 -16.30 -2.26 13.49
N GLY A 48 -17.18 -1.57 14.23
CA GLY A 48 -17.00 -0.16 14.60
C GLY A 48 -16.00 0.07 15.75
N LEU A 49 -15.53 -1.00 16.39
CA LEU A 49 -14.60 -0.95 17.53
C LEU A 49 -13.18 -1.37 17.14
N ILE A 50 -13.03 -2.18 16.09
CA ILE A 50 -11.76 -2.76 15.68
C ILE A 50 -10.79 -1.68 15.19
N THR A 51 -9.58 -1.69 15.76
CA THR A 51 -8.48 -0.82 15.36
C THR A 51 -7.42 -1.56 14.55
N ASN A 52 -7.29 -2.88 14.76
CA ASN A 52 -6.34 -3.76 14.08
C ASN A 52 -7.06 -5.01 13.55
N LEU A 53 -7.03 -5.22 12.25
CA LEU A 53 -7.70 -6.36 11.61
C LEU A 53 -6.69 -7.19 10.81
N THR A 54 -6.64 -8.49 11.07
CA THR A 54 -5.93 -9.46 10.23
C THR A 54 -6.94 -10.35 9.52
N LEU A 55 -6.84 -10.44 8.20
CA LEU A 55 -7.72 -11.26 7.37
C LEU A 55 -6.97 -12.45 6.77
N LYS A 56 -7.61 -13.63 6.82
CA LYS A 56 -7.11 -14.87 6.24
C LYS A 56 -8.17 -15.51 5.35
N GLY A 57 -7.84 -15.87 4.12
CA GLY A 57 -8.80 -16.45 3.17
C GLY A 57 -9.23 -15.48 2.07
N LYS A 58 -10.41 -15.69 1.49
CA LYS A 58 -10.82 -14.94 0.29
C LYS A 58 -11.63 -13.71 0.67
N ILE A 59 -11.32 -12.57 0.04
CA ILE A 59 -12.11 -11.34 0.15
C ILE A 59 -12.55 -10.85 -1.23
N ASN A 60 -13.67 -10.14 -1.28
CA ASN A 60 -14.19 -9.54 -2.51
C ASN A 60 -14.75 -8.12 -2.24
N GLY A 61 -15.45 -7.51 -3.21
CA GLY A 61 -15.98 -6.14 -3.08
C GLY A 61 -16.92 -5.90 -1.91
N THR A 62 -17.68 -6.93 -1.49
CA THR A 62 -18.57 -6.85 -0.32
C THR A 62 -17.76 -6.78 0.99
N ASP A 63 -16.64 -7.51 1.08
CA ASP A 63 -15.74 -7.39 2.24
C ASP A 63 -15.02 -6.04 2.25
N ILE A 64 -14.60 -5.54 1.09
CA ILE A 64 -14.00 -4.21 0.97
C ILE A 64 -15.00 -3.12 1.42
N THR A 65 -16.28 -3.22 1.05
CA THR A 65 -17.33 -2.35 1.60
C THR A 65 -17.35 -2.37 3.13
N THR A 66 -17.22 -3.56 3.72
CA THR A 66 -17.17 -3.72 5.18
C THR A 66 -15.95 -3.02 5.76
N ILE A 67 -14.77 -3.27 5.21
CA ILE A 67 -13.51 -2.64 5.65
C ILE A 67 -13.60 -1.11 5.54
N ARG A 68 -14.17 -0.60 4.45
CA ARG A 68 -14.36 0.85 4.24
C ARG A 68 -15.26 1.49 5.31
N SER A 69 -16.18 0.73 5.91
CA SER A 69 -17.04 1.23 7.00
C SER A 69 -16.35 1.29 8.38
N MET A 70 -15.14 0.72 8.52
CA MET A 70 -14.43 0.62 9.80
C MET A 70 -13.67 1.91 10.14
N ALA A 71 -14.38 2.91 10.66
CA ALA A 71 -13.82 4.25 10.92
C ALA A 71 -12.63 4.29 11.89
N LYS A 72 -12.49 3.30 12.79
CA LYS A 72 -11.39 3.21 13.77
C LYS A 72 -10.20 2.38 13.29
N LEU A 73 -10.26 1.78 12.10
CA LEU A 73 -9.23 0.87 11.61
C LEU A 73 -7.94 1.63 11.33
N THR A 74 -6.87 1.24 12.01
CA THR A 74 -5.52 1.82 11.87
C THR A 74 -4.51 0.86 11.28
N VAL A 75 -4.73 -0.45 11.45
CA VAL A 75 -3.88 -1.51 10.91
C VAL A 75 -4.73 -2.54 10.19
N LEU A 76 -4.42 -2.81 8.93
CA LEU A 76 -5.05 -3.85 8.13
C LEU A 76 -3.98 -4.81 7.60
N ASP A 77 -3.99 -6.05 8.08
CA ASP A 77 -3.12 -7.11 7.58
C ASP A 77 -3.92 -8.07 6.69
N MET A 78 -3.62 -8.06 5.40
CA MET A 78 -4.19 -8.96 4.39
C MET A 78 -3.14 -9.89 3.79
N SER A 79 -1.96 -10.04 4.43
CA SER A 79 -0.86 -10.88 3.91
C SER A 79 -1.26 -12.33 3.62
N LYS A 80 -2.25 -12.85 4.36
CA LYS A 80 -2.81 -14.21 4.21
C LYS A 80 -4.22 -14.22 3.63
N ALA A 81 -4.66 -13.09 3.09
CA ALA A 81 -5.88 -13.00 2.30
C ALA A 81 -5.56 -13.17 0.80
N SER A 82 -6.60 -13.33 -0.01
CA SER A 82 -6.54 -13.22 -1.46
C SER A 82 -7.75 -12.44 -1.95
N ILE A 83 -7.53 -11.48 -2.83
CA ILE A 83 -8.62 -10.72 -3.46
C ILE A 83 -9.14 -11.55 -4.62
N VAL A 84 -10.44 -11.85 -4.59
CA VAL A 84 -11.10 -12.65 -5.62
C VAL A 84 -12.25 -11.88 -6.23
N LYS A 85 -12.57 -12.24 -7.47
CA LYS A 85 -13.66 -11.65 -8.23
C LYS A 85 -14.98 -11.76 -7.49
N GLY A 86 -15.76 -10.68 -7.54
CA GLY A 86 -17.14 -10.63 -7.06
C GLY A 86 -17.38 -9.59 -5.98
N GLY A 87 -18.65 -9.42 -5.62
CA GLY A 87 -19.06 -8.30 -4.78
C GLY A 87 -18.83 -6.95 -5.47
N VAL A 88 -19.42 -5.91 -4.89
CA VAL A 88 -19.27 -4.53 -5.37
C VAL A 88 -19.09 -3.60 -4.19
N PHE A 89 -18.49 -2.46 -4.46
CA PHE A 89 -18.56 -1.29 -3.58
C PHE A 89 -18.82 -0.04 -4.42
N ILE A 90 -19.37 1.01 -3.80
CA ILE A 90 -19.65 2.28 -4.51
C ILE A 90 -18.38 3.12 -4.56
N SER A 91 -18.07 3.74 -5.71
CA SER A 91 -16.97 4.70 -5.81
C SER A 91 -17.07 5.76 -4.71
N SER A 92 -15.91 6.26 -4.27
CA SER A 92 -15.84 7.36 -3.30
C SER A 92 -16.00 8.72 -3.97
N LEU A 93 -15.92 8.77 -5.30
CA LEU A 93 -15.94 9.98 -6.11
C LEU A 93 -17.18 10.10 -6.99
N TYR A 94 -17.73 8.96 -7.39
CA TYR A 94 -18.88 8.84 -8.27
C TYR A 94 -19.90 7.86 -7.66
N ASP A 95 -21.13 7.83 -8.17
CA ASP A 95 -22.19 6.91 -7.68
C ASP A 95 -22.23 5.59 -8.48
N ASP A 96 -21.10 5.20 -9.07
CA ASP A 96 -20.97 3.95 -9.81
C ASP A 96 -20.50 2.79 -8.91
N LYS A 97 -20.81 1.58 -9.38
CA LYS A 97 -20.42 0.34 -8.71
C LYS A 97 -19.09 -0.13 -9.28
N ILE A 98 -18.12 -0.34 -8.40
CA ILE A 98 -16.84 -0.95 -8.73
C ILE A 98 -16.95 -2.45 -8.47
N GLU A 99 -16.81 -3.25 -9.52
CA GLU A 99 -16.66 -4.70 -9.43
C GLU A 99 -15.21 -5.07 -9.15
N VAL A 100 -15.02 -6.01 -8.23
CA VAL A 100 -13.67 -6.48 -7.88
C VAL A 100 -13.23 -7.59 -8.81
N SER A 101 -12.00 -7.47 -9.32
CA SER A 101 -11.29 -8.49 -10.09
C SER A 101 -10.43 -9.39 -9.20
N ASN A 102 -9.95 -10.51 -9.73
CA ASN A 102 -8.97 -11.34 -9.00
C ASN A 102 -7.63 -10.63 -8.90
N ASP A 103 -6.93 -10.85 -7.78
CA ASP A 103 -5.50 -10.58 -7.64
C ASP A 103 -5.08 -9.12 -7.89
N GLU A 104 -5.99 -8.17 -7.70
CA GLU A 104 -5.72 -6.73 -7.84
C GLU A 104 -6.27 -6.00 -6.62
N VAL A 105 -5.54 -5.02 -6.10
CA VAL A 105 -6.15 -4.04 -5.20
C VAL A 105 -7.06 -3.15 -6.04
N PRO A 106 -8.40 -3.22 -5.86
CA PRO A 106 -9.32 -2.56 -6.78
C PRO A 106 -9.19 -1.04 -6.79
N GLU A 107 -9.67 -0.43 -7.87
CA GLU A 107 -9.82 1.02 -7.97
C GLU A 107 -10.55 1.59 -6.74
N GLU A 108 -10.00 2.66 -6.16
CA GLU A 108 -10.56 3.37 -5.00
C GLU A 108 -10.82 2.53 -3.73
N ALA A 109 -10.32 1.29 -3.65
CA ALA A 109 -10.65 0.35 -2.57
C ALA A 109 -10.45 0.92 -1.16
N PHE A 110 -9.43 1.76 -0.98
CA PHE A 110 -9.08 2.43 0.27
C PHE A 110 -8.92 3.95 0.09
N TYR A 111 -9.67 4.56 -0.82
CA TYR A 111 -9.70 6.02 -0.99
C TYR A 111 -9.99 6.75 0.34
N SER A 112 -9.20 7.79 0.65
CA SER A 112 -9.33 8.68 1.81
C SER A 112 -9.44 7.95 3.16
N LYS A 113 -8.60 6.92 3.37
CA LYS A 113 -8.49 6.23 4.67
C LYS A 113 -7.46 6.90 5.59
N ASP A 114 -7.77 8.10 6.05
CA ASP A 114 -6.87 8.92 6.89
C ASP A 114 -6.47 8.29 8.23
N ASN A 115 -7.29 7.40 8.78
CA ASN A 115 -6.97 6.69 10.03
C ASN A 115 -6.06 5.47 9.79
N LEU A 116 -5.98 4.95 8.56
CA LEU A 116 -5.20 3.78 8.24
C LEU A 116 -3.71 4.14 8.21
N LYS A 117 -2.95 3.65 9.19
CA LYS A 117 -1.52 3.91 9.35
C LYS A 117 -0.66 2.84 8.69
N THR A 118 -1.16 1.61 8.67
CA THR A 118 -0.43 0.46 8.16
C THR A 118 -1.36 -0.47 7.42
N ILE A 119 -0.93 -0.87 6.22
CA ILE A 119 -1.57 -1.94 5.46
C ILE A 119 -0.52 -2.93 4.98
N ILE A 120 -0.81 -4.22 5.17
CA ILE A 120 -0.04 -5.31 4.59
C ILE A 120 -0.89 -5.92 3.47
N LEU A 121 -0.42 -5.77 2.24
CA LEU A 121 -1.14 -6.23 1.06
C LEU A 121 -1.09 -7.76 0.92
N PRO A 122 -2.06 -8.38 0.23
CA PRO A 122 -2.02 -9.81 -0.08
C PRO A 122 -0.79 -10.17 -0.90
N GLU A 123 -0.16 -11.31 -0.61
CA GLU A 123 1.09 -11.73 -1.28
C GLU A 123 0.89 -12.08 -2.77
N ASN A 124 -0.34 -12.32 -3.22
CA ASN A 124 -0.64 -12.84 -4.55
C ASN A 124 -1.21 -11.80 -5.53
N ILE A 125 -1.22 -10.51 -5.19
CA ILE A 125 -1.70 -9.46 -6.11
C ILE A 125 -0.70 -9.18 -7.24
N THR A 126 -1.21 -8.85 -8.42
CA THR A 126 -0.44 -8.48 -9.61
C THR A 126 -0.51 -6.99 -9.93
N ALA A 127 -1.49 -6.26 -9.39
CA ALA A 127 -1.67 -4.83 -9.66
C ALA A 127 -2.29 -4.07 -8.48
N ILE A 128 -2.07 -2.75 -8.49
CA ILE A 128 -2.76 -1.79 -7.63
C ILE A 128 -3.50 -0.80 -8.52
N GLY A 129 -4.82 -0.72 -8.35
CA GLY A 129 -5.72 0.02 -9.21
C GLY A 129 -5.66 1.54 -9.05
N LEU A 130 -6.42 2.21 -9.92
CA LEU A 130 -6.62 3.66 -9.95
C LEU A 130 -7.04 4.17 -8.56
N LYS A 131 -6.34 5.18 -8.03
CA LYS A 131 -6.66 5.83 -6.73
C LYS A 131 -6.85 4.88 -5.53
N ALA A 132 -6.33 3.66 -5.58
CA ALA A 132 -6.59 2.62 -4.58
C ALA A 132 -6.35 3.07 -3.13
N PHE A 133 -5.36 3.93 -2.91
CA PHE A 133 -4.97 4.56 -1.64
C PHE A 133 -4.86 6.08 -1.75
N SER A 134 -5.53 6.71 -2.71
CA SER A 134 -5.52 8.17 -2.84
C SER A 134 -6.01 8.81 -1.54
N ASP A 135 -5.28 9.84 -1.10
CA ASP A 135 -5.54 10.62 0.10
C ASP A 135 -5.56 9.79 1.40
N CYS A 136 -4.85 8.66 1.46
CA CYS A 136 -4.56 7.96 2.72
C CYS A 136 -3.51 8.73 3.53
N THR A 137 -3.86 9.91 4.07
CA THR A 137 -2.89 10.81 4.73
C THR A 137 -2.31 10.26 6.04
N GLY A 138 -2.89 9.18 6.58
CA GLY A 138 -2.38 8.45 7.75
C GLY A 138 -1.29 7.43 7.45
N LEU A 139 -1.18 6.95 6.20
CA LEU A 139 -0.33 5.82 5.83
C LEU A 139 1.15 6.21 5.94
N THR A 140 1.94 5.46 6.71
CA THR A 140 3.34 5.83 7.03
C THR A 140 4.40 5.05 6.26
N ALA A 141 4.07 3.83 5.84
CA ALA A 141 4.94 2.95 5.07
C ALA A 141 4.10 2.02 4.20
N ILE A 142 4.63 1.65 3.03
CA ILE A 142 4.03 0.63 2.16
C ILE A 142 5.10 -0.30 1.58
N ILE A 143 4.84 -1.60 1.70
CA ILE A 143 5.58 -2.64 0.99
C ILE A 143 4.67 -3.14 -0.12
N ILE A 144 5.10 -2.94 -1.36
CA ILE A 144 4.42 -3.49 -2.53
C ILE A 144 4.89 -4.96 -2.69
N PRO A 145 3.99 -5.96 -2.64
CA PRO A 145 4.35 -7.37 -2.70
C PRO A 145 5.09 -7.76 -3.99
N GLU A 146 5.92 -8.80 -3.90
CA GLU A 146 6.46 -9.45 -5.11
C GLU A 146 5.31 -9.99 -5.97
N GLY A 147 5.43 -9.89 -7.29
CA GLY A 147 4.36 -10.24 -8.23
C GLY A 147 3.59 -9.04 -8.75
N VAL A 148 3.58 -7.90 -8.04
CA VAL A 148 2.99 -6.66 -8.55
C VAL A 148 3.81 -6.15 -9.74
N THR A 149 3.16 -6.00 -10.89
CA THR A 149 3.77 -5.52 -12.15
C THR A 149 3.41 -4.08 -12.48
N SER A 150 2.31 -3.55 -11.92
CA SER A 150 1.82 -2.19 -12.21
C SER A 150 1.18 -1.51 -11.01
N ILE A 151 1.42 -0.20 -10.88
CA ILE A 151 0.74 0.71 -9.95
C ILE A 151 -0.02 1.75 -10.78
N GLY A 152 -1.34 1.81 -10.60
CA GLY A 152 -2.24 2.64 -11.39
C GLY A 152 -2.16 4.13 -11.09
N THR A 153 -2.83 4.90 -11.95
CA THR A 153 -2.90 6.36 -11.85
C THR A 153 -3.35 6.79 -10.45
N ASN A 154 -2.66 7.76 -9.86
CA ASN A 154 -2.94 8.34 -8.54
C ASN A 154 -3.09 7.32 -7.40
N ALA A 155 -2.56 6.09 -7.53
CA ALA A 155 -2.80 5.01 -6.58
C ALA A 155 -2.47 5.38 -5.12
N PHE A 156 -1.46 6.22 -4.89
CA PHE A 156 -1.07 6.75 -3.57
C PHE A 156 -0.98 8.29 -3.58
N TYR A 157 -1.77 8.96 -4.45
CA TYR A 157 -1.82 10.42 -4.48
C TYR A 157 -2.10 10.98 -3.07
N GLY A 158 -1.38 12.02 -2.65
CA GLY A 158 -1.66 12.71 -1.38
C GLY A 158 -1.34 11.93 -0.10
N CYS A 159 -0.68 10.77 -0.18
CA CYS A 159 -0.18 10.02 0.98
C CYS A 159 1.00 10.74 1.68
N SER A 160 0.75 11.92 2.23
CA SER A 160 1.75 12.87 2.71
C SER A 160 2.57 12.39 3.91
N LYS A 161 2.07 11.42 4.69
CA LYS A 161 2.83 10.79 5.79
C LYS A 161 3.63 9.55 5.36
N LEU A 162 3.54 9.14 4.10
CA LEU A 162 4.27 7.98 3.59
C LEU A 162 5.78 8.29 3.58
N THR A 163 6.55 7.64 4.44
CA THR A 163 7.99 7.91 4.60
C THR A 163 8.88 6.94 3.87
N ILE A 164 8.43 5.69 3.70
CA ILE A 164 9.19 4.60 3.10
C ILE A 164 8.31 3.87 2.08
N LEU A 165 8.84 3.71 0.87
CA LEU A 165 8.24 2.95 -0.22
C LEU A 165 9.19 1.81 -0.62
N SER A 166 8.69 0.58 -0.63
CA SER A 166 9.41 -0.59 -1.14
C SER A 166 8.70 -1.15 -2.39
N LEU A 167 9.38 -1.11 -3.53
CA LEU A 167 8.90 -1.61 -4.82
C LEU A 167 9.54 -2.98 -5.14
N PRO A 168 8.76 -3.97 -5.62
CA PRO A 168 9.24 -5.33 -5.85
C PRO A 168 10.17 -5.43 -7.06
N ALA A 169 10.80 -6.59 -7.26
CA ALA A 169 11.62 -6.81 -8.44
C ALA A 169 10.79 -6.92 -9.73
N SER A 170 9.51 -7.29 -9.60
CA SER A 170 8.56 -7.49 -10.69
C SER A 170 7.93 -6.21 -11.25
N ILE A 171 8.11 -5.07 -10.60
CA ILE A 171 7.43 -3.83 -11.01
C ILE A 171 7.96 -3.32 -12.36
N THR A 172 7.04 -3.07 -13.29
CA THR A 172 7.38 -2.61 -14.66
C THR A 172 6.80 -1.26 -15.00
N LEU A 173 5.69 -0.86 -14.37
CA LEU A 173 4.98 0.38 -14.64
C LEU A 173 4.51 1.06 -13.34
N ILE A 174 4.79 2.36 -13.21
CA ILE A 174 4.23 3.23 -12.18
C ILE A 174 3.60 4.43 -12.90
N ASP A 175 2.27 4.49 -12.86
CA ASP A 175 1.50 5.35 -13.75
C ASP A 175 1.34 6.79 -13.21
N TYR A 176 0.52 7.59 -13.90
CA TYR A 176 0.42 9.03 -13.74
C TYR A 176 0.11 9.39 -12.30
N GLY A 177 0.92 10.28 -11.72
CA GLY A 177 0.67 10.80 -10.37
C GLY A 177 0.61 9.74 -9.26
N ALA A 178 1.06 8.50 -9.49
CA ALA A 178 0.88 7.39 -8.55
C ALA A 178 1.39 7.69 -7.13
N PHE A 179 2.45 8.49 -6.98
CA PHE A 179 2.98 8.98 -5.71
C PHE A 179 3.07 10.52 -5.69
N GLN A 180 2.19 11.20 -6.42
CA GLN A 180 2.11 12.65 -6.40
C GLN A 180 1.69 13.14 -5.01
N GLU A 181 2.30 14.24 -4.54
CA GLU A 181 2.10 14.83 -3.20
C GLU A 181 2.44 13.90 -2.03
N CYS A 182 3.20 12.82 -2.25
CA CYS A 182 3.84 12.02 -1.19
C CYS A 182 5.05 12.76 -0.59
N SER A 183 4.81 13.94 -0.04
CA SER A 183 5.85 14.88 0.45
C SER A 183 6.65 14.36 1.65
N GLY A 184 6.14 13.35 2.36
CA GLY A 184 6.83 12.68 3.46
C GLY A 184 7.89 11.66 3.04
N LEU A 185 8.00 11.29 1.75
CA LEU A 185 8.88 10.22 1.30
C LEU A 185 10.35 10.55 1.53
N LYS A 186 11.02 9.72 2.33
CA LYS A 186 12.44 9.82 2.68
C LYS A 186 13.28 8.75 2.01
N GLU A 187 12.72 7.55 1.84
CA GLU A 187 13.43 6.41 1.28
C GLU A 187 12.54 5.65 0.29
N ILE A 188 13.08 5.38 -0.89
CA ILE A 188 12.48 4.51 -1.90
C ILE A 188 13.47 3.37 -2.14
N HIS A 189 13.02 2.14 -1.90
CA HIS A 189 13.77 0.92 -2.19
C HIS A 189 13.15 0.28 -3.43
N CYS A 190 13.84 0.38 -4.57
CA CYS A 190 13.42 -0.24 -5.81
C CYS A 190 14.24 -1.50 -6.05
N LYS A 191 13.59 -2.67 -6.09
CA LYS A 191 14.29 -3.95 -6.34
C LYS A 191 14.38 -4.33 -7.81
N ALA A 192 13.77 -3.57 -8.71
CA ALA A 192 13.78 -3.86 -10.13
C ALA A 192 15.19 -3.73 -10.72
N THR A 193 15.60 -4.75 -11.49
CA THR A 193 16.89 -4.75 -12.21
C THR A 193 16.84 -3.99 -13.53
N VAL A 194 15.65 -3.56 -13.95
CA VAL A 194 15.43 -2.59 -15.01
C VAL A 194 14.57 -1.48 -14.40
N PRO A 195 14.99 -0.20 -14.45
CA PRO A 195 14.19 0.89 -13.89
C PRO A 195 12.77 0.86 -14.47
N PRO A 196 11.73 0.77 -13.63
CA PRO A 196 10.34 0.72 -14.09
C PRO A 196 10.00 1.93 -14.94
N LYS A 197 9.14 1.74 -15.94
CA LYS A 197 8.57 2.87 -16.68
C LYS A 197 7.75 3.71 -15.71
N ILE A 198 8.06 5.00 -15.66
CA ILE A 198 7.25 5.98 -14.95
C ILE A 198 6.71 7.02 -15.93
N THR A 199 5.55 7.57 -15.62
CA THR A 199 4.84 8.54 -16.46
C THR A 199 4.89 9.94 -15.82
N PRO A 200 4.36 10.99 -16.46
CA PRO A 200 4.36 12.33 -15.87
C PRO A 200 3.77 12.38 -14.46
N PHE A 201 4.33 13.26 -13.64
CA PHE A 201 3.92 13.54 -12.26
C PHE A 201 3.99 12.38 -11.27
N THR A 202 4.46 11.17 -11.65
CA THR A 202 4.53 10.00 -10.75
C THR A 202 5.13 10.33 -9.37
N PHE A 203 6.16 11.17 -9.30
CA PHE A 203 6.77 11.65 -8.05
C PHE A 203 6.73 13.19 -7.91
N TYR A 204 5.72 13.86 -8.46
CA TYR A 204 5.55 15.30 -8.23
C TYR A 204 5.27 15.57 -6.75
N GLY A 205 5.85 16.62 -6.16
CA GLY A 205 5.73 16.91 -4.72
C GLY A 205 6.59 16.04 -3.79
N VAL A 206 7.24 14.97 -4.29
CA VAL A 206 8.23 14.19 -3.53
C VAL A 206 9.54 14.98 -3.38
N PRO A 207 10.18 15.02 -2.19
CA PRO A 207 11.39 15.80 -1.97
C PRO A 207 12.64 15.11 -2.56
N LYS A 208 12.75 15.05 -3.89
CA LYS A 208 13.82 14.32 -4.62
C LYS A 208 15.26 14.76 -4.30
N SER A 209 15.42 15.91 -3.66
CA SER A 209 16.71 16.40 -3.17
C SER A 209 17.20 15.71 -1.89
N THR A 210 16.28 15.22 -1.06
CA THR A 210 16.58 14.57 0.24
C THR A 210 16.10 13.12 0.31
N CYS A 211 15.13 12.75 -0.52
CA CYS A 211 14.68 11.37 -0.66
C CYS A 211 15.79 10.51 -1.26
N LYS A 212 16.15 9.43 -0.58
CA LYS A 212 17.17 8.48 -1.03
C LYS A 212 16.51 7.37 -1.85
N LEU A 213 17.01 7.19 -3.07
CA LEU A 213 16.64 6.09 -3.94
C LEU A 213 17.67 4.98 -3.82
N TYR A 214 17.28 3.83 -3.29
CA TYR A 214 18.09 2.62 -3.26
C TYR A 214 17.68 1.71 -4.43
N VAL A 215 18.66 1.26 -5.21
CA VAL A 215 18.49 0.36 -6.37
C VAL A 215 19.41 -0.86 -6.23
N PRO A 216 19.22 -1.95 -7.01
CA PRO A 216 20.12 -3.08 -6.96
C PRO A 216 21.54 -2.69 -7.41
N THR A 217 22.53 -3.43 -6.93
CA THR A 217 23.94 -3.27 -7.34
C THR A 217 24.09 -3.25 -8.86
N GLY A 218 24.80 -2.26 -9.40
CA GLY A 218 25.02 -2.05 -10.84
C GLY A 218 23.93 -1.28 -11.58
N ILE A 219 22.81 -0.95 -10.95
CA ILE A 219 21.66 -0.30 -11.61
C ILE A 219 21.72 1.23 -11.54
N SER A 220 22.55 1.83 -10.68
CA SER A 220 22.53 3.29 -10.45
C SER A 220 22.83 4.11 -11.71
N ALA A 221 23.72 3.63 -12.59
CA ALA A 221 24.01 4.29 -13.86
C ALA A 221 22.81 4.25 -14.81
N GLN A 222 22.12 3.11 -14.91
CA GLN A 222 20.93 2.96 -15.74
C GLN A 222 19.78 3.83 -15.24
N ALA A 223 19.52 3.85 -13.92
CA ALA A 223 18.48 4.68 -13.32
C ALA A 223 18.64 6.18 -13.66
N LYS A 224 19.89 6.69 -13.74
CA LYS A 224 20.20 8.07 -14.12
C LYS A 224 19.89 8.41 -15.59
N THR A 225 19.68 7.41 -16.44
CA THR A 225 19.30 7.63 -17.84
C THR A 225 17.78 7.69 -18.05
N VAL A 226 16.99 7.30 -17.05
CA VAL A 226 15.54 7.24 -17.16
C VAL A 226 14.92 8.49 -16.54
N ALA A 227 14.12 9.22 -17.33
CA ALA A 227 13.43 10.42 -16.88
C ALA A 227 12.57 10.14 -15.64
N GLY A 228 12.59 11.07 -14.68
CA GLY A 228 11.91 10.97 -13.39
C GLY A 228 12.70 10.20 -12.34
N TRP A 229 13.38 9.10 -12.69
CA TRP A 229 14.34 8.44 -11.79
C TRP A 229 15.61 9.26 -11.65
N ASN A 230 16.05 9.88 -12.74
CA ASN A 230 17.22 10.77 -12.77
C ASN A 230 17.05 12.09 -11.99
N GLU A 231 15.83 12.40 -11.53
CA GLU A 231 15.55 13.59 -10.72
C GLU A 231 15.93 13.42 -9.23
N PHE A 232 16.14 12.18 -8.77
CA PHE A 232 16.61 11.89 -7.41
C PHE A 232 18.09 12.20 -7.27
N LYS A 233 18.45 13.11 -6.35
CA LYS A 233 19.85 13.54 -6.17
C LYS A 233 20.73 12.46 -5.54
N THR A 234 20.14 11.58 -4.72
CA THR A 234 20.85 10.53 -3.99
C THR A 234 20.36 9.17 -4.47
N ILE A 235 21.12 8.53 -5.35
CA ILE A 235 20.88 7.17 -5.83
C ILE A 235 21.99 6.27 -5.29
N LEU A 236 21.62 5.29 -4.47
CA LEU A 236 22.50 4.38 -3.75
C LEU A 236 22.24 2.95 -4.21
N GLU A 237 23.25 2.09 -4.08
CA GLU A 237 23.16 0.67 -4.40
C GLU A 237 23.17 -0.16 -3.12
N GLU A 238 22.32 -1.20 -3.05
CA GLU A 238 22.25 -2.12 -1.90
C GLU A 238 22.19 -3.61 -2.26
#